data_AF-A0A1A8ENQ7-F1
#
_entry.id   AF-A0A1A8ENQ7-F1
#
_cell.length_a   1.000
_cell.length_b   1.000
_cell.length_c   1.000
_cell.angle_alpha   90.00
_cell.angle_beta   90.00
_cell.angle_gamma   90.00
#
_symmetry.space_group_name_H-M   'P 1'
#
loop_
_entity.id
_entity.type
_entity.pdbx_description
1 polymer ?
#
loop_
_entity_poly.entity_id
_entity_poly.type
_entity_poly.pdbx_seq_one_letter_code
_entity_poly.pdbx_strand_id
1 'polypeptide(L)'
;NPSYSDPLLEAVDIRQIYDKFPEKKGGLKELYEKGPQNAFFLVKFWADLNSSGMLDGPGSFYGVSSQYSSIENMTITVSTKVCSFGKQVVEKVETEYARLEGGKYVYRIHRSPMCEYMINFIHKLKHLPEKYMMNSVL
;
A
#
# COMPACT_ATOMS: atom_id res chain seq x y z
N ASN A 1 19.26 1.96 2.96
CA ASN A 1 19.90 1.22 4.08
C ASN A 1 19.53 1.91 5.36
N PRO A 2 18.64 1.31 6.19
CA PRO A 2 18.41 1.81 7.53
C PRO A 2 19.69 1.67 8.36
N SER A 3 19.94 2.62 9.26
CA SER A 3 21.12 2.71 10.10
C SER A 3 20.75 2.49 11.58
N TYR A 4 21.72 2.07 12.41
CA TYR A 4 21.50 1.98 13.87
C TYR A 4 21.16 3.32 14.52
N SER A 5 21.40 4.44 13.84
CA SER A 5 21.04 5.79 14.26
C SER A 5 19.63 6.21 13.84
N ASP A 6 18.89 5.37 13.12
CA ASP A 6 17.52 5.71 12.71
C ASP A 6 16.62 5.77 13.96
N PRO A 7 15.74 6.78 14.07
CA PRO A 7 14.83 6.88 15.20
C PRO A 7 13.89 5.67 15.24
N LEU A 8 13.50 5.29 16.45
CA LEU A 8 12.48 4.26 16.65
C LEU A 8 11.16 4.73 16.05
N LEU A 9 10.44 3.80 15.42
CA LEU A 9 9.11 4.07 14.88
C LEU A 9 8.13 4.38 16.02
N GLU A 10 7.29 5.39 15.79
CA GLU A 10 6.18 5.71 16.67
C GLU A 10 5.15 4.56 16.68
N ALA A 11 4.58 4.30 17.86
CA ALA A 11 3.55 3.29 18.01
C ALA A 11 2.16 3.92 17.94
N VAL A 12 1.27 3.28 17.17
CA VAL A 12 -0.16 3.65 17.09
C VAL A 12 -0.99 2.49 17.61
N ASP A 13 -1.94 2.78 18.49
CA ASP A 13 -2.89 1.78 18.97
C ASP A 13 -3.79 1.33 17.81
N ILE A 14 -3.69 0.07 17.43
CA ILE A 14 -4.42 -0.52 16.31
C ILE A 14 -5.95 -0.35 16.44
N ARG A 15 -6.47 -0.25 17.66
CA ARG A 15 -7.91 -0.04 17.91
C ARG A 15 -8.42 1.27 17.32
N GLN A 16 -7.55 2.27 17.13
CA GLN A 16 -7.89 3.56 16.55
C GLN A 16 -8.19 3.52 15.04
N ILE A 17 -7.81 2.43 14.37
CA ILE A 17 -7.92 2.31 12.91
C ILE A 17 -8.82 1.16 12.46
N TYR A 18 -9.40 0.37 13.36
CA TYR A 18 -10.22 -0.79 12.98
C TYR A 18 -11.37 -0.43 12.04
N ASP A 19 -12.03 0.71 12.26
CA ASP A 19 -13.15 1.17 11.45
C ASP A 19 -12.74 1.59 10.02
N LYS A 20 -11.43 1.77 9.77
CA LYS A 20 -10.86 2.12 8.45
C LYS A 20 -10.50 0.91 7.61
N PHE A 21 -10.49 -0.30 8.18
CA PHE A 21 -10.09 -1.54 7.51
C PHE A 21 -11.18 -2.62 7.59
N PRO A 22 -11.11 -3.69 6.79
CA PRO A 22 -12.11 -4.75 6.83
C PRO A 22 -12.23 -5.38 8.23
N GLU A 23 -13.46 -5.46 8.74
CA GLU A 23 -13.77 -6.00 10.09
C GLU A 23 -14.26 -7.46 10.08
N LYS A 24 -14.62 -7.98 8.90
CA LYS A 24 -15.13 -9.35 8.76
C LYS A 24 -14.00 -10.38 8.79
N LYS A 25 -14.34 -11.66 8.56
CA LYS A 25 -13.37 -12.76 8.45
C LYS A 25 -12.21 -12.40 7.51
N GLY A 26 -10.98 -12.58 7.98
CA GLY A 26 -9.75 -12.16 7.31
C GLY A 26 -9.48 -10.65 7.37
N GLY A 27 -10.14 -9.94 8.28
CA GLY A 27 -9.99 -8.52 8.54
C GLY A 27 -8.80 -8.17 9.42
N LEU A 28 -8.55 -6.87 9.61
CA LEU A 28 -7.35 -6.39 10.30
C LEU A 28 -7.24 -6.91 11.73
N LYS A 29 -8.36 -6.91 12.48
CA LYS A 29 -8.40 -7.41 13.86
C LYS A 29 -8.00 -8.88 13.95
N GLU A 30 -8.62 -9.74 13.14
CA GLU A 30 -8.33 -11.19 13.12
C GLU A 30 -6.88 -11.46 12.71
N LEU A 31 -6.36 -10.72 11.71
CA LEU A 31 -4.97 -10.84 11.28
C LEU A 31 -3.99 -10.44 12.39
N TYR A 32 -4.26 -9.34 13.09
CA TYR A 32 -3.41 -8.86 14.19
C TYR A 32 -3.42 -9.81 15.39
N GLU A 33 -4.60 -10.33 15.75
CA GLU A 33 -4.75 -11.33 16.82
C GLU A 33 -4.04 -12.65 16.47
N LYS A 34 -4.06 -13.07 15.20
CA LYS A 34 -3.34 -14.25 14.71
C LYS A 34 -1.82 -14.04 14.69
N GLY A 35 -1.38 -12.82 14.35
CA GLY A 35 0.01 -12.41 14.41
C GLY A 35 0.92 -12.97 13.29
N PRO A 36 2.24 -12.72 13.40
CA PRO A 36 2.92 -12.07 14.52
C PRO A 36 2.70 -10.54 14.57
N GLN A 37 2.56 -9.96 15.77
CA GLN A 37 2.20 -8.52 15.93
C GLN A 37 3.28 -7.55 15.44
N ASN A 38 4.56 -7.95 15.49
CA ASN A 38 5.68 -7.14 15.00
C ASN A 38 5.75 -7.03 13.46
N ALA A 39 4.84 -7.70 12.73
CA ALA A 39 4.72 -7.60 11.29
C ALA A 39 3.68 -6.55 10.83
N PHE A 40 3.08 -5.80 11.77
CA PHE A 40 2.05 -4.81 11.47
C PHE A 40 2.62 -3.39 11.54
N PHE A 41 2.39 -2.63 10.48
CA PHE A 41 2.86 -1.25 10.34
C PHE A 41 1.72 -0.37 9.82
N LEU A 42 1.68 0.87 10.27
CA LEU A 42 0.82 1.91 9.72
C LEU A 42 1.68 2.96 9.03
N VAL A 43 1.41 3.21 7.76
CA VAL A 43 2.10 4.25 6.98
C VAL A 43 1.08 5.33 6.61
N LYS A 44 1.32 6.56 7.06
CA LYS A 44 0.54 7.73 6.69
C LYS A 44 1.22 8.45 5.53
N PHE A 45 0.58 8.47 4.37
CA PHE A 45 1.10 9.17 3.20
C PHE A 45 0.54 10.60 3.09
N TRP A 46 1.39 11.52 2.63
CA TRP A 46 0.98 12.76 2.00
C TRP A 46 1.23 12.61 0.51
N ALA A 47 0.17 12.33 -0.26
CA ALA A 47 0.30 12.08 -1.69
C ALA A 47 0.60 13.39 -2.44
N ASP A 48 1.64 13.38 -3.27
CA ASP A 48 1.88 14.47 -4.21
C ASP A 48 1.01 14.28 -5.46
N LEU A 49 0.06 15.18 -5.65
CA LEU A 49 -0.84 15.21 -6.79
C LEU A 49 -0.51 16.34 -7.77
N ASN A 50 0.56 17.11 -7.53
CA ASN A 50 0.95 18.23 -8.37
C ASN A 50 1.65 17.71 -9.63
N SER A 51 0.87 17.31 -10.64
CA SER A 51 1.40 16.87 -11.93
C SER A 51 1.53 18.02 -12.93
N SER A 52 2.04 19.18 -12.50
CA SER A 52 2.33 20.31 -13.38
C SER A 52 3.41 19.91 -14.38
N GLY A 53 3.01 19.46 -15.57
CA GLY A 53 3.90 19.05 -16.67
C GLY A 53 3.72 17.63 -17.18
N MET A 54 2.96 16.75 -16.50
CA MET A 54 2.52 15.49 -17.10
C MET A 54 1.17 15.71 -17.76
N LEU A 55 1.08 15.41 -19.05
CA LEU A 55 -0.21 15.34 -19.74
C LEU A 55 -1.00 14.21 -19.06
N ASP A 56 -2.02 14.57 -18.27
CA ASP A 56 -3.10 13.67 -17.85
C ASP A 56 -3.95 13.31 -19.09
N GLY A 57 -3.29 12.72 -20.08
CA GLY A 57 -3.80 12.41 -21.41
C GLY A 57 -3.75 10.91 -21.71
N PRO A 58 -4.38 10.49 -22.82
CA PRO A 58 -4.37 9.11 -23.25
C PRO A 58 -2.92 8.61 -23.44
N GLY A 59 -2.53 7.56 -22.72
CA GLY A 59 -1.21 6.92 -22.83
C GLY A 59 -0.34 6.96 -21.56
N SER A 60 -0.74 7.70 -20.52
CA SER A 60 0.00 7.71 -19.25
C SER A 60 -0.10 6.38 -18.49
N PHE A 61 1.04 5.86 -18.04
CA PHE A 61 1.12 4.61 -17.28
C PHE A 61 1.04 4.87 -15.77
N TYR A 62 0.05 4.27 -15.11
CA TYR A 62 -0.11 4.28 -13.66
C TYR A 62 0.29 2.92 -13.11
N GLY A 63 1.32 2.88 -12.25
CA GLY A 63 1.80 1.62 -11.72
C GLY A 63 2.47 1.75 -10.36
N VAL A 64 2.52 0.61 -9.68
CA VAL A 64 3.16 0.43 -8.38
C VAL A 64 4.36 -0.48 -8.58
N SER A 65 5.49 -0.14 -7.95
CA SER A 65 6.61 -1.06 -7.82
C SER A 65 6.90 -1.27 -6.34
N SER A 66 7.14 -2.51 -5.94
CA SER A 66 7.54 -2.85 -4.58
C SER A 66 8.67 -3.89 -4.60
N GLN A 67 9.51 -3.81 -3.58
CA GLN A 67 10.63 -4.73 -3.40
C GLN A 67 10.66 -5.19 -1.95
N TYR A 68 10.84 -6.49 -1.76
CA TYR A 68 10.95 -7.13 -0.45
C TYR A 68 12.24 -7.93 -0.39
N SER A 69 12.72 -8.22 0.82
CA SER A 69 13.88 -9.09 1.02
C SER A 69 13.70 -9.99 2.22
N SER A 70 14.17 -11.23 2.12
CA SER A 70 14.18 -12.23 3.19
C SER A 70 15.56 -12.90 3.29
N ILE A 71 15.83 -13.48 4.45
CA ILE A 71 16.97 -14.39 4.67
C ILE A 71 16.66 -15.82 4.23
N GLU A 72 15.37 -16.16 4.08
CA GLU A 72 14.90 -17.49 3.72
C GLU A 72 14.31 -17.50 2.30
N ASN A 73 14.51 -18.61 1.58
CA ASN A 73 13.92 -18.83 0.27
C ASN A 73 12.47 -19.30 0.45
N MET A 74 11.53 -18.41 0.17
CA MET A 74 10.09 -18.71 0.20
C MET A 74 9.39 -18.19 -1.04
N THR A 75 8.25 -18.76 -1.37
CA THR A 75 7.27 -18.15 -2.28
C THR A 75 6.38 -17.23 -1.45
N ILE A 76 6.24 -15.97 -1.85
CA ILE A 76 5.38 -15.01 -1.15
C ILE A 76 4.12 -14.70 -1.96
N THR A 77 3.05 -14.39 -1.25
CA THR A 77 1.82 -13.86 -1.85
C THR A 77 1.55 -12.49 -1.23
N VAL A 78 1.46 -11.47 -2.07
CA VAL A 78 1.19 -10.08 -1.69
C VAL A 78 -0.26 -9.77 -2.04
N SER A 79 -1.10 -9.60 -1.01
CA SER A 79 -2.48 -9.12 -1.17
C SER A 79 -2.55 -7.63 -0.89
N THR A 80 -2.97 -6.85 -1.87
CA THR A 80 -3.22 -5.40 -1.77
C THR A 80 -4.71 -5.14 -1.87
N LYS A 81 -5.30 -4.63 -0.79
CA LYS A 81 -6.74 -4.35 -0.70
C LYS A 81 -6.99 -2.85 -0.65
N VAL A 82 -7.83 -2.36 -1.56
CA VAL A 82 -8.34 -0.98 -1.51
C VAL A 82 -9.65 -0.99 -0.75
N CYS A 83 -9.77 -0.10 0.23
CA CYS A 83 -10.93 -0.01 1.09
C CYS A 83 -11.62 1.35 0.95
N SER A 84 -12.96 1.35 1.01
CA SER A 84 -13.78 2.56 1.11
C SER A 84 -14.72 2.39 2.30
N PHE A 85 -14.69 3.34 3.25
CA PHE A 85 -15.45 3.27 4.51
C PHE A 85 -15.27 1.92 5.23
N GLY A 86 -14.02 1.46 5.38
CA GLY A 86 -13.68 0.19 6.03
C GLY A 86 -14.04 -1.08 5.24
N LYS A 87 -14.60 -0.96 4.04
CA LYS A 87 -15.03 -2.12 3.23
C LYS A 87 -14.08 -2.33 2.05
N GLN A 88 -13.69 -3.59 1.82
CA GLN A 88 -12.91 -3.98 0.64
C GLN A 88 -13.71 -3.70 -0.65
N VAL A 89 -13.11 -2.95 -1.57
CA VAL A 89 -13.68 -2.61 -2.89
C VAL A 89 -12.99 -3.42 -3.99
N VAL A 90 -11.67 -3.48 -3.94
CA VAL A 90 -10.85 -4.29 -4.87
C VAL A 90 -9.69 -4.93 -4.11
N GLU A 91 -9.27 -6.10 -4.57
CA GLU A 91 -8.11 -6.81 -4.08
C GLU A 91 -7.26 -7.25 -5.27
N LYS A 92 -5.95 -7.04 -5.17
CA LYS A 92 -4.95 -7.56 -6.10
C LYS A 92 -4.06 -8.53 -5.35
N VAL A 93 -3.94 -9.75 -5.85
CA VAL A 93 -3.10 -10.79 -5.28
C VAL A 93 -1.99 -11.11 -6.27
N GLU A 94 -0.74 -10.95 -5.84
CA GLU A 94 0.46 -11.19 -6.66
C GLU A 94 1.35 -12.23 -5.96
N THR A 95 1.73 -13.28 -6.69
CA THR A 95 2.63 -14.32 -6.18
C THR A 95 4.03 -14.08 -6.73
N GLU A 96 5.00 -13.94 -5.83
CA GLU A 96 6.39 -13.65 -6.17
C GLU A 96 7.33 -14.75 -5.70
N TYR A 97 8.37 -14.96 -6.50
CA TYR A 97 9.40 -15.96 -6.27
C TYR A 97 10.73 -15.29 -5.96
N ALA A 98 11.46 -15.87 -5.02
CA ALA A 98 12.73 -15.34 -4.56
C ALA A 98 13.82 -15.37 -5.64
N ARG A 99 14.65 -14.32 -5.66
CA ARG A 99 15.90 -14.25 -6.41
C ARG A 99 17.06 -14.03 -5.45
N LEU A 100 18.10 -14.87 -5.51
CA LEU A 100 19.27 -14.72 -4.65
C LEU A 100 20.16 -13.57 -5.17
N GLU A 101 20.28 -12.50 -4.39
CA GLU A 101 21.09 -11.34 -4.71
C GLU A 101 21.82 -10.84 -3.46
N GLY A 102 23.15 -10.73 -3.52
CA GLY A 102 23.95 -10.23 -2.39
C GLY A 102 23.77 -11.04 -1.09
N GLY A 103 23.55 -12.35 -1.18
CA GLY A 103 23.34 -13.23 -0.03
C GLY A 103 21.95 -13.14 0.61
N LYS A 104 21.00 -12.44 -0.01
CA LYS A 104 19.60 -12.35 0.43
C LYS A 104 18.65 -12.76 -0.68
N TYR A 105 17.45 -13.20 -0.31
CA TYR A 105 16.39 -13.48 -1.27
C TYR A 105 15.57 -12.21 -1.49
N VAL A 106 15.50 -11.75 -2.73
CA VAL A 106 14.83 -10.52 -3.14
C VAL A 106 13.59 -10.84 -3.97
N TYR A 107 12.51 -10.09 -3.74
CA TYR A 107 11.23 -10.19 -4.43
C TYR A 107 10.90 -8.85 -5.06
N ARG A 108 10.44 -8.83 -6.32
CA ARG A 108 10.17 -7.58 -7.05
C ARG A 108 8.88 -7.63 -7.83
N ILE A 109 7.90 -6.86 -7.38
CA ILE A 109 6.73 -6.52 -8.17
C ILE A 109 7.10 -5.24 -8.93
N HIS A 110 7.43 -5.36 -10.22
CA HIS A 110 7.93 -4.24 -11.02
C HIS A 110 6.88 -3.72 -12.00
N ARG A 111 6.62 -2.40 -11.96
CA ARG A 111 5.65 -1.71 -12.83
C ARG A 111 4.31 -2.44 -12.89
N SER A 112 3.81 -2.85 -11.72
CA SER A 112 2.51 -3.50 -11.61
C SER A 112 1.41 -2.47 -11.90
N PRO A 113 0.56 -2.68 -12.92
CA PRO A 113 -0.42 -1.68 -13.32
C PRO A 113 -1.46 -1.46 -12.23
N MET A 114 -1.79 -0.19 -11.98
CA MET A 114 -2.93 0.17 -11.13
C MET A 114 -4.23 -0.26 -11.82
N CYS A 115 -5.22 -0.67 -11.03
CA CYS A 115 -6.54 -0.98 -11.56
C CYS A 115 -7.28 0.31 -11.96
N GLU A 116 -8.25 0.17 -12.85
CA GLU A 116 -9.05 1.29 -13.36
C GLU A 116 -9.73 2.08 -12.23
N TYR A 117 -10.17 1.40 -11.18
CA TYR A 117 -10.74 2.04 -9.99
C TYR A 117 -9.79 3.07 -9.37
N MET A 118 -8.51 2.72 -9.19
CA MET A 118 -7.51 3.61 -8.60
C MET A 118 -7.14 4.76 -9.54
N ILE A 119 -7.04 4.50 -10.84
CA ILE A 119 -6.74 5.53 -11.85
C ILE A 119 -7.87 6.56 -11.87
N ASN A 120 -9.12 6.10 -11.97
CA ASN A 120 -10.30 6.96 -11.96
C ASN A 120 -10.43 7.73 -10.64
N PHE A 121 -10.05 7.11 -9.51
CA PHE A 121 -10.03 7.79 -8.20
C PHE A 121 -9.02 8.95 -8.18
N ILE A 122 -7.79 8.73 -8.66
CA ILE A 122 -6.77 9.79 -8.77
C ILE A 122 -7.27 10.93 -9.66
N HIS A 123 -7.86 10.61 -10.82
CA HIS A 123 -8.42 11.63 -11.71
C HIS A 123 -9.50 12.45 -11.00
N LYS A 124 -10.49 11.80 -10.36
CA LYS A 124 -11.54 12.53 -9.64
C LYS A 124 -10.98 13.40 -8.51
N LEU A 125 -9.99 12.90 -7.78
CA LEU A 125 -9.37 13.62 -6.68
C LEU A 125 -8.65 14.88 -7.17
N LYS A 126 -7.91 14.80 -8.28
CA LYS A 126 -7.22 15.94 -8.92
C LYS A 126 -8.16 17.03 -9.42
N HIS A 127 -9.41 16.69 -9.76
CA HIS A 127 -10.40 17.66 -10.25
C HIS A 127 -11.15 18.39 -9.12
N LEU A 128 -10.88 18.07 -7.85
CA LEU A 128 -11.46 18.82 -6.74
C LEU A 128 -10.89 20.24 -6.68
N PRO A 129 -11.73 21.26 -6.46
CA PRO A 129 -11.31 22.66 -6.55
C PRO A 129 -10.36 23.06 -5.42
N GLU A 130 -10.45 22.40 -4.27
CA GLU A 130 -9.71 22.79 -3.07
C GLU A 130 -9.05 21.60 -2.38
N LYS A 131 -7.83 21.80 -1.88
CA LYS A 131 -7.03 20.76 -1.20
C LYS A 131 -7.74 20.16 0.03
N TYR A 132 -8.53 20.95 0.75
CA TYR A 132 -9.25 20.43 1.92
C TYR A 132 -10.32 19.40 1.51
N MET A 133 -10.94 19.55 0.34
CA MET A 133 -11.90 18.57 -0.16
C MET A 133 -11.22 17.24 -0.50
N MET A 134 -9.98 17.29 -1.01
CA MET A 134 -9.19 16.08 -1.26
C MET A 134 -8.94 15.31 0.04
N ASN A 135 -8.56 16.02 1.10
CA ASN A 135 -8.32 15.43 2.42
C ASN A 135 -9.61 14.87 3.07
N SER A 136 -10.78 15.39 2.73
CA SER A 136 -12.05 14.83 3.21
C SER A 136 -12.47 13.55 2.49
N VAL A 137 -11.95 13.32 1.28
CA VAL A 137 -12.21 12.11 0.48
C VAL A 137 -11.24 10.98 0.82
N LEU A 138 -9.97 11.33 1.11
CA LEU A 138 -8.92 10.40 1.54
C LEU A 138 -9.07 9.97 3.01
#